data_AF-A0A6B3P7G9-F1
#
_entry.id   AF-A0A6B3P7G9-F1
#
_cell.length_a   1.000
_cell.length_b   1.000
_cell.length_c   1.000
_cell.angle_alpha   90.00
_cell.angle_beta   90.00
_cell.angle_gamma   90.00
#
_symmetry.space_group_name_H-M   'P 1'
#
loop_
_entity.id
_entity.type
_entity.pdbx_description
1 polymer ?
#
loop_
_entity_poly.entity_id
_entity_poly.type
_entity_poly.pdbx_seq_one_letter_code
_entity_poly.pdbx_strand_id
1 'polypeptide(L)'
;MSIEVWPFLVSRNRYLDYRTVVAPDFICEAKTGNLLARVTTGDLTEPGKGFIRQIFGSKVGDFTIVYRILKATQKDLNSQVGDEILKDQFGREILLIEGVVIQEIKSKEAVFISQKNIEEIHQKLIEGYTEFWEHRDPNPAIPSDKLSLSMDGSSRPLELEEIELFQVESPISNHNQEKKWITFIKSWGNNVNYVVFLTIILAVMVAFGWIYRSEIWGTKIVYDCTTIEYKNIRLESKNNIDDVLNNLQKEYPDATILLDAKLELKSNEQWQYLIKREKLNELENYTINLYGNILKLQDHPLDLAIAQLSNQEIVEYINISAKIINRKECKRNS
;
A
#
# COMPACT_ATOMS: atom_id res chain seq x y z
N MET A 1 -10.66 -37.16 -1.84
CA MET A 1 -10.88 -36.16 -2.91
C MET A 1 -9.57 -35.41 -3.10
N SER A 2 -9.31 -34.88 -4.29
CA SER A 2 -8.13 -34.04 -4.55
C SER A 2 -8.57 -32.67 -5.01
N ILE A 3 -7.81 -31.65 -4.64
CA ILE A 3 -8.02 -30.27 -5.11
C ILE A 3 -6.78 -29.81 -5.87
N GLU A 4 -7.00 -29.18 -7.02
CA GLU A 4 -5.93 -28.55 -7.80
C GLU A 4 -5.65 -27.16 -7.24
N VAL A 5 -4.38 -26.89 -6.99
CA VAL A 5 -3.91 -25.67 -6.35
C VAL A 5 -2.60 -25.19 -6.95
N TRP A 6 -2.28 -23.92 -6.79
CA TRP A 6 -1.00 -23.34 -7.19
C TRP A 6 -0.33 -22.67 -6.00
N PRO A 7 0.90 -23.06 -5.64
CA PRO A 7 1.68 -22.39 -4.59
C PRO A 7 1.88 -20.91 -4.90
N PHE A 8 1.89 -20.08 -3.86
CA PHE A 8 2.36 -18.71 -3.98
C PHE A 8 3.10 -18.26 -2.72
N LEU A 9 3.97 -17.27 -2.89
CA LEU A 9 4.72 -16.62 -1.82
C LEU A 9 4.72 -15.12 -2.03
N VAL A 10 4.33 -14.39 -0.99
CA VAL A 10 4.55 -12.95 -0.85
C VAL A 10 5.55 -12.74 0.27
N SER A 11 6.64 -12.02 -0.02
CA SER A 11 7.66 -11.71 0.97
C SER A 11 8.48 -10.51 0.52
N ARG A 12 9.51 -10.19 1.30
CA ARG A 12 10.51 -9.16 1.03
C ARG A 12 11.90 -9.74 1.31
N ASN A 13 12.96 -9.09 0.85
CA ASN A 13 14.32 -9.52 1.13
C ASN A 13 15.10 -8.39 1.83
N ARG A 14 16.43 -8.50 1.86
CA ARG A 14 17.29 -7.49 2.48
C ARG A 14 17.18 -6.09 1.84
N TYR A 15 16.86 -6.03 0.55
CA TYR A 15 16.98 -4.85 -0.31
C TYR A 15 15.64 -4.35 -0.89
N LEU A 16 14.69 -5.25 -1.10
CA LEU A 16 13.41 -5.06 -1.76
C LEU A 16 12.27 -5.23 -0.74
N ASP A 17 11.23 -4.39 -0.85
CA ASP A 17 10.03 -4.48 0.00
C ASP A 17 9.08 -5.62 -0.42
N TYR A 18 7.97 -5.76 0.31
CA TYR A 18 6.98 -6.80 0.10
C TYR A 18 6.45 -6.83 -1.32
N ARG A 19 6.50 -8.02 -1.91
CA ARG A 19 6.04 -8.31 -3.25
C ARG A 19 5.73 -9.78 -3.39
N THR A 20 5.06 -10.11 -4.48
CA THR A 20 4.89 -11.50 -4.89
C THR A 20 6.20 -12.04 -5.44
N VAL A 21 6.71 -13.08 -4.80
CA VAL A 21 7.94 -13.79 -5.13
C VAL A 21 7.64 -14.98 -6.01
N VAL A 22 6.66 -15.79 -5.60
CA VAL A 22 6.16 -16.94 -6.36
C VAL A 22 4.67 -16.74 -6.60
N ALA A 23 4.21 -16.99 -7.82
CA ALA A 23 2.80 -16.88 -8.18
C ALA A 23 2.39 -17.96 -9.19
N PRO A 24 1.10 -18.32 -9.27
CA PRO A 24 0.60 -19.18 -10.33
C PRO A 24 1.01 -18.67 -11.72
N ASP A 25 1.39 -19.59 -12.61
CA ASP A 25 1.73 -19.33 -14.00
C ASP A 25 0.73 -18.39 -14.70
N PHE A 26 -0.57 -18.65 -14.59
CA PHE A 26 -1.62 -17.82 -15.19
C PHE A 26 -1.66 -16.38 -14.65
N ILE A 27 -1.26 -16.14 -13.40
CA ILE A 27 -1.14 -14.80 -12.81
C ILE A 27 0.11 -14.08 -13.36
N CYS A 28 1.21 -14.81 -13.54
CA CYS A 28 2.43 -14.30 -14.14
C CYS A 28 2.20 -13.89 -15.60
N GLU A 29 1.55 -14.75 -16.40
CA GLU A 29 1.22 -14.49 -17.81
C GLU A 29 0.34 -13.25 -17.98
N ALA A 30 -0.65 -13.06 -17.10
CA ALA A 30 -1.52 -11.87 -17.10
C ALA A 30 -0.82 -10.60 -16.59
N LYS A 31 0.44 -10.69 -16.14
CA LYS A 31 1.22 -9.60 -15.52
C LYS A 31 0.51 -8.95 -14.33
N THR A 32 -0.20 -9.76 -13.55
CA THR A 32 -0.93 -9.32 -12.35
C THR A 32 -0.34 -9.89 -11.06
N GLY A 33 0.96 -10.25 -11.06
CA GLY A 33 1.65 -10.82 -9.90
C GLY A 33 1.43 -10.03 -8.60
N ASN A 34 1.53 -8.69 -8.67
CA ASN A 34 1.34 -7.80 -7.52
C ASN A 34 -0.05 -7.89 -6.87
N LEU A 35 -1.05 -8.49 -7.52
CA LEU A 35 -2.37 -8.70 -6.93
C LEU A 35 -2.26 -9.51 -5.64
N LEU A 36 -1.45 -10.59 -5.63
CA LEU A 36 -1.32 -11.45 -4.45
C LEU A 36 -0.80 -10.68 -3.23
N ALA A 37 0.19 -9.81 -3.42
CA ALA A 37 0.69 -8.95 -2.33
C ALA A 37 -0.35 -7.94 -1.80
N ARG A 38 -1.28 -7.50 -2.65
CA ARG A 38 -2.38 -6.59 -2.26
C ARG A 38 -3.50 -7.31 -1.52
N VAL A 39 -3.81 -8.55 -1.91
CA VAL A 39 -4.93 -9.31 -1.35
C VAL A 39 -4.53 -10.17 -0.15
N THR A 40 -3.26 -10.20 0.24
CA THR A 40 -2.83 -10.86 1.47
C THR A 40 -2.67 -9.83 2.58
N THR A 41 -3.51 -9.94 3.60
CA THR A 41 -3.48 -9.08 4.80
C THR A 41 -3.62 -9.93 6.05
N GLY A 42 -3.26 -9.36 7.21
CA GLY A 42 -3.42 -10.02 8.50
C GLY A 42 -2.13 -10.03 9.31
N ASP A 43 -2.23 -10.53 10.53
CA ASP A 43 -1.13 -10.67 11.47
C ASP A 43 -0.48 -12.07 11.37
N LEU A 44 0.61 -12.25 12.12
CA LEU A 44 1.31 -13.52 12.25
C LEU A 44 0.33 -14.63 12.66
N THR A 45 0.29 -15.72 11.91
CA THR A 45 -0.61 -16.84 12.17
C THR A 45 -0.01 -17.81 13.18
N GLU A 46 -0.83 -18.32 14.09
CA GLU A 46 -0.44 -19.42 14.98
C GLU A 46 -0.27 -20.74 14.21
N PRO A 47 0.56 -21.68 14.69
CA PRO A 47 0.69 -23.00 14.07
C PRO A 47 -0.65 -23.72 13.92
N GLY A 48 -0.94 -24.23 12.72
CA GLY A 48 -2.20 -24.90 12.41
C GLY A 48 -3.35 -23.96 12.04
N LYS A 49 -3.14 -22.64 12.05
CA LYS A 49 -4.10 -21.64 11.60
C LYS A 49 -3.70 -21.03 10.26
N GLY A 50 -4.68 -20.48 9.56
CA GLY A 50 -4.47 -19.75 8.31
C GLY A 50 -5.66 -18.85 7.98
N PHE A 51 -5.57 -18.17 6.86
CA PHE A 51 -6.59 -17.31 6.32
C PHE A 51 -7.15 -17.90 5.03
N ILE A 52 -8.42 -17.61 4.76
CA ILE A 52 -9.06 -17.84 3.46
C ILE A 52 -9.69 -16.54 2.98
N ARG A 53 -9.53 -16.24 1.68
CA ARG A 53 -10.11 -15.05 1.05
C ARG A 53 -10.54 -15.36 -0.38
N GLN A 54 -11.69 -14.82 -0.76
CA GLN A 54 -12.23 -14.86 -2.13
C GLN A 54 -11.87 -13.57 -2.86
N ILE A 55 -11.42 -13.70 -4.11
CA ILE A 55 -11.01 -12.58 -4.98
C ILE A 55 -11.91 -12.57 -6.21
N PHE A 56 -12.54 -11.42 -6.46
CA PHE A 56 -13.46 -11.22 -7.58
C PHE A 56 -12.98 -10.16 -8.55
N GLY A 57 -13.32 -10.31 -9.83
CA GLY A 57 -13.10 -9.30 -10.87
C GLY A 57 -11.64 -9.16 -11.33
N SER A 58 -10.80 -10.16 -11.07
CA SER A 58 -9.41 -10.13 -11.53
C SER A 58 -9.31 -10.40 -13.03
N LYS A 59 -8.20 -10.00 -13.67
CA LYS A 59 -7.93 -10.30 -15.09
C LYS A 59 -7.80 -11.79 -15.39
N VAL A 60 -7.53 -12.60 -14.38
CA VAL A 60 -7.39 -14.07 -14.50
C VAL A 60 -8.64 -14.82 -14.06
N GLY A 61 -9.75 -14.10 -13.88
CA GLY A 61 -10.99 -14.65 -13.32
C GLY A 61 -11.03 -14.59 -11.79
N ASP A 62 -12.07 -15.19 -11.25
CA ASP A 62 -12.33 -15.23 -9.81
C ASP A 62 -11.63 -16.45 -9.19
N PHE A 63 -11.03 -16.27 -8.02
CA PHE A 63 -10.27 -17.32 -7.35
C PHE A 63 -10.28 -17.17 -5.84
N THR A 64 -9.96 -18.26 -5.15
CA THR A 64 -9.81 -18.29 -3.69
C THR A 64 -8.33 -18.47 -3.33
N ILE A 65 -7.87 -17.80 -2.28
CA ILE A 65 -6.55 -18.04 -1.69
C ILE A 65 -6.70 -18.60 -0.28
N VAL A 66 -5.80 -19.50 0.08
CA VAL A 66 -5.59 -19.96 1.46
C VAL A 66 -4.13 -19.78 1.81
N TYR A 67 -3.84 -19.10 2.91
CA TYR A 67 -2.46 -18.75 3.27
C TYR A 67 -2.23 -18.65 4.77
N ARG A 68 -0.96 -18.65 5.16
CA ARG A 68 -0.50 -18.37 6.53
C ARG A 68 0.59 -17.31 6.51
N ILE A 69 0.83 -16.67 7.65
CA ILE A 69 1.84 -15.62 7.81
C ILE A 69 2.82 -16.05 8.89
N LEU A 70 4.08 -16.24 8.50
CA LEU A 70 5.16 -16.70 9.37
C LEU A 70 6.31 -15.70 9.39
N LYS A 71 7.18 -15.78 10.40
CA LYS A 71 8.45 -15.06 10.38
C LYS A 71 9.44 -15.84 9.52
N ALA A 72 10.13 -15.14 8.63
CA ALA A 72 11.23 -15.72 7.86
C ALA A 72 12.44 -15.91 8.78
N THR A 73 13.12 -17.05 8.66
CA THR A 73 14.26 -17.47 9.47
C THR A 73 15.43 -17.88 8.60
N GLN A 74 16.62 -18.02 9.18
CA GLN A 74 17.79 -18.52 8.44
C GLN A 74 17.60 -19.93 7.85
N LYS A 75 16.75 -20.77 8.46
CA LYS A 75 16.41 -22.10 7.91
C LYS A 75 15.74 -22.02 6.54
N ASP A 76 14.97 -20.95 6.29
CA ASP A 76 14.28 -20.70 5.04
C ASP A 76 15.23 -20.32 3.89
N LEU A 77 16.53 -20.13 4.17
CA LEU A 77 17.59 -19.90 3.17
C LEU A 77 18.48 -21.13 2.96
N ASN A 78 17.97 -22.32 3.29
CA ASN A 78 18.73 -23.58 3.29
C ASN A 78 19.97 -23.57 4.20
N SER A 79 20.02 -22.67 5.19
CA SER A 79 21.08 -22.68 6.19
C SER A 79 20.78 -23.75 7.24
N GLN A 80 21.72 -24.65 7.47
CA GLN A 80 21.61 -25.66 8.55
C GLN A 80 21.72 -25.04 9.96
N VAL A 81 21.95 -23.73 10.07
CA VAL A 81 22.31 -23.06 11.32
C VAL A 81 21.34 -21.91 11.60
N GLY A 82 20.55 -22.09 12.67
CA GLY A 82 19.89 -21.01 13.41
C GLY A 82 18.39 -20.81 13.13
N ASP A 83 17.63 -20.57 14.20
CA ASP A 83 16.23 -20.11 14.18
C ASP A 83 16.14 -18.57 14.21
N GLU A 84 17.20 -17.89 13.73
CA GLU A 84 17.27 -16.44 13.79
C GLU A 84 16.36 -15.80 12.73
N ILE A 85 15.54 -14.84 13.17
CA ILE A 85 14.59 -14.13 12.32
C ILE A 85 15.37 -13.26 11.32
N LEU A 86 15.05 -13.41 10.04
CA LEU A 86 15.60 -12.59 8.98
C LEU A 86 15.08 -11.14 9.11
N LYS A 87 16.00 -10.21 8.88
CA LYS A 87 15.73 -8.77 8.92
C LYS A 87 16.21 -8.13 7.65
N ASP A 88 15.55 -7.06 7.25
CA ASP A 88 16.02 -6.24 6.14
C ASP A 88 17.17 -5.31 6.56
N GLN A 89 17.66 -4.49 5.63
CA GLN A 89 18.73 -3.53 5.91
C GLN A 89 18.38 -2.47 6.97
N PHE A 90 17.09 -2.30 7.31
CA PHE A 90 16.62 -1.38 8.35
C PHE A 90 16.35 -2.09 9.67
N GLY A 91 16.64 -3.39 9.77
CA GLY A 91 16.42 -4.19 10.97
C GLY A 91 14.97 -4.64 11.17
N ARG A 92 14.08 -4.43 10.19
CA ARG A 92 12.67 -4.82 10.27
C ARG A 92 12.53 -6.32 9.99
N GLU A 93 11.77 -7.05 10.81
CA GLU A 93 11.55 -8.50 10.66
C GLU A 93 10.83 -8.84 9.36
N ILE A 94 11.32 -9.85 8.64
CA ILE A 94 10.77 -10.29 7.36
C ILE A 94 9.73 -11.39 7.62
N LEU A 95 8.58 -11.28 6.96
CA LEU A 95 7.52 -12.28 7.02
C LEU A 95 7.44 -13.06 5.70
N LEU A 96 7.08 -14.34 5.80
CA LEU A 96 6.66 -15.19 4.70
C LEU A 96 5.14 -15.27 4.73
N ILE A 97 4.50 -14.78 3.67
CA ILE A 97 3.08 -14.98 3.44
C ILE A 97 2.96 -16.06 2.36
N GLU A 98 2.72 -17.28 2.79
CA GLU A 98 2.74 -18.45 1.92
C GLU A 98 1.41 -19.16 1.89
N GLY A 99 1.09 -19.75 0.75
CA GLY A 99 -0.20 -20.39 0.58
C GLY A 99 -0.42 -20.96 -0.80
N VAL A 100 -1.69 -21.13 -1.11
CA VAL A 100 -2.17 -21.64 -2.39
C VAL A 100 -3.29 -20.80 -2.97
N VAL A 101 -3.33 -20.81 -4.29
CA VAL A 101 -4.44 -20.30 -5.10
C VAL A 101 -5.26 -21.49 -5.61
N ILE A 102 -6.58 -21.38 -5.49
CA ILE A 102 -7.58 -22.30 -6.06
C ILE A 102 -8.32 -21.51 -7.14
N GLN A 103 -8.29 -21.98 -8.39
CA GLN A 103 -8.86 -21.28 -9.55
C GLN A 103 -10.40 -21.39 -9.62
N GLU A 104 -11.07 -21.29 -8.47
CA GLU A 104 -12.51 -21.27 -8.32
C GLU A 104 -12.87 -20.54 -7.02
N ILE A 105 -14.07 -19.97 -6.94
CA ILE A 105 -14.60 -19.45 -5.69
C ILE A 105 -15.06 -20.61 -4.82
N LYS A 106 -14.40 -20.79 -3.68
CA LYS A 106 -14.75 -21.78 -2.66
C LYS A 106 -15.03 -21.09 -1.32
N SER A 107 -16.04 -21.58 -0.61
CA SER A 107 -16.26 -21.20 0.79
C SER A 107 -15.27 -21.95 1.71
N LYS A 108 -15.12 -21.46 2.94
CA LYS A 108 -14.27 -22.08 3.96
C LYS A 108 -14.60 -23.57 4.18
N GLU A 109 -15.87 -23.95 4.17
CA GLU A 109 -16.32 -25.33 4.41
C GLU A 109 -16.00 -26.26 3.25
N ALA A 110 -15.85 -25.72 2.04
CA ALA A 110 -15.54 -26.48 0.84
C ALA A 110 -14.04 -26.68 0.62
N VAL A 111 -13.18 -26.02 1.40
CA VAL A 111 -11.72 -26.11 1.29
C VAL A 111 -11.15 -26.92 2.43
N PHE A 112 -10.50 -28.04 2.09
CA PHE A 112 -9.75 -28.85 3.03
C PHE A 112 -8.26 -28.81 2.67
N ILE A 113 -7.48 -28.10 3.48
CA ILE A 113 -6.02 -28.05 3.37
C ILE A 113 -5.46 -28.46 4.73
N SER A 114 -4.64 -29.51 4.74
CA SER A 114 -4.00 -29.99 5.98
C SER A 114 -2.71 -29.22 6.29
N GLN A 115 -2.29 -29.28 7.55
CA GLN A 115 -0.98 -28.77 7.95
C GLN A 115 0.17 -29.41 7.14
N LYS A 116 0.04 -30.71 6.83
CA LYS A 116 1.02 -31.43 6.02
C LYS A 116 1.12 -30.87 4.60
N ASN A 117 -0.01 -30.55 3.98
CA ASN A 117 -0.01 -29.96 2.64
C ASN A 117 0.69 -28.61 2.60
N ILE A 118 0.40 -27.73 3.57
CA ILE A 118 1.07 -26.43 3.62
C ILE A 118 2.57 -26.58 3.88
N GLU A 119 2.99 -27.55 4.68
CA GLU A 119 4.43 -27.80 4.88
C GLU A 119 5.11 -28.29 3.58
N GLU A 120 4.46 -29.18 2.82
CA GLU A 120 4.95 -29.60 1.50
C GLU A 120 5.03 -28.42 0.51
N ILE A 121 4.09 -27.47 0.60
CA ILE A 121 4.09 -26.23 -0.19
C ILE A 121 5.23 -25.31 0.25
N HIS A 122 5.43 -25.12 1.55
CA HIS A 122 6.50 -24.32 2.12
C HIS A 122 7.86 -24.77 1.56
N GLN A 123 8.17 -26.07 1.60
CA GLN A 123 9.42 -26.62 1.06
C GLN A 123 9.64 -26.28 -0.42
N LYS A 124 8.57 -26.25 -1.24
CA LYS A 124 8.66 -25.85 -2.65
C LYS A 124 8.88 -24.35 -2.83
N LEU A 125 8.32 -23.53 -1.95
CA LEU A 125 8.44 -22.07 -2.00
C LEU A 125 9.82 -21.59 -1.53
N ILE A 126 10.49 -22.35 -0.66
CA ILE A 126 11.83 -22.01 -0.15
C ILE A 126 12.88 -21.88 -1.25
N GLU A 127 12.80 -22.69 -2.31
CA GLU A 127 13.71 -22.56 -3.46
C GLU A 127 13.58 -21.18 -4.12
N GLY A 128 12.34 -20.77 -4.42
CA GLY A 128 12.05 -19.46 -5.00
C GLY A 128 12.36 -18.29 -4.04
N TYR A 129 12.17 -18.49 -2.74
CA TYR A 129 12.57 -17.50 -1.73
C TYR A 129 14.09 -17.33 -1.64
N THR A 130 14.84 -18.43 -1.69
CA THR A 130 16.31 -18.43 -1.67
C THR A 130 16.86 -17.69 -2.89
N GLU A 131 16.32 -17.94 -4.07
CA GLU A 131 16.69 -17.18 -5.28
C GLU A 131 16.38 -15.69 -5.12
N PHE A 132 15.18 -15.38 -4.64
CA PHE A 132 14.76 -14.01 -4.40
C PHE A 132 15.60 -13.27 -3.35
N TRP A 133 16.15 -13.97 -2.36
CA TRP A 133 16.93 -13.37 -1.28
C TRP A 133 18.13 -12.55 -1.78
N GLU A 134 18.77 -13.01 -2.86
CA GLU A 134 19.95 -12.39 -3.45
C GLU A 134 19.63 -11.24 -4.43
N HIS A 135 18.35 -11.04 -4.77
CA HIS A 135 17.94 -10.00 -5.70
C HIS A 135 18.08 -8.58 -5.12
N ARG A 136 18.70 -7.70 -5.89
CA ARG A 136 18.82 -6.26 -5.57
C ARG A 136 17.87 -5.40 -6.37
N ASP A 137 17.47 -5.88 -7.55
CA ASP A 137 16.57 -5.18 -8.46
C ASP A 137 15.21 -5.87 -8.53
N PRO A 138 14.13 -5.12 -8.81
CA PRO A 138 12.81 -5.70 -8.94
C PRO A 138 12.69 -6.72 -10.07
N ASN A 139 12.44 -7.99 -9.75
CA ASN A 139 12.21 -9.05 -10.73
C ASN A 139 10.73 -9.49 -10.78
N PRO A 140 10.21 -9.94 -11.93
CA PRO A 140 8.90 -10.58 -12.02
C PRO A 140 8.78 -11.77 -11.05
N ALA A 141 7.55 -12.12 -10.66
CA ALA A 141 7.31 -13.29 -9.84
C ALA A 141 7.71 -14.58 -10.59
N ILE A 142 8.25 -15.55 -9.86
CA ILE A 142 8.58 -16.88 -10.35
C ILE A 142 7.26 -17.65 -10.53
N PRO A 143 7.00 -18.22 -11.72
CA PRO A 143 5.79 -19.01 -11.96
C PRO A 143 5.83 -20.31 -11.16
N SER A 144 4.71 -20.69 -10.55
CA SER A 144 4.50 -21.98 -9.90
C SER A 144 3.64 -22.91 -10.75
N ASP A 145 3.98 -24.20 -10.67
CA ASP A 145 3.21 -25.25 -11.31
C ASP A 145 1.98 -25.65 -10.48
N LYS A 146 0.96 -26.14 -11.19
CA LYS A 146 -0.22 -26.74 -10.61
C LYS A 146 0.14 -28.00 -9.80
N LEU A 147 -0.39 -28.09 -8.59
CA LEU A 147 -0.26 -29.24 -7.69
C LEU A 147 -1.64 -29.85 -7.40
N SER A 148 -1.67 -31.16 -7.19
CA SER A 148 -2.86 -31.85 -6.71
C SER A 148 -2.66 -32.22 -5.25
N LEU A 149 -3.44 -31.62 -4.35
CA LEU A 149 -3.40 -31.94 -2.92
C LEU A 149 -4.37 -33.08 -2.62
N SER A 150 -3.85 -34.16 -2.03
CA SER A 150 -4.67 -35.25 -1.51
C SER A 150 -5.31 -34.85 -0.19
N MET A 151 -6.64 -34.94 -0.10
CA MET A 151 -7.37 -34.82 1.16
C MET A 151 -7.30 -36.14 1.90
N ASP A 152 -6.17 -36.39 2.58
CA ASP A 152 -6.01 -37.53 3.45
C ASP A 152 -6.59 -37.18 4.83
N GLY A 153 -7.74 -37.80 5.16
CA GLY A 153 -8.50 -37.54 6.39
C GLY A 153 -7.75 -37.91 7.68
N SER A 154 -6.58 -38.53 7.56
CA SER A 154 -5.67 -38.80 8.67
C SER A 154 -4.97 -37.55 9.23
N SER A 155 -4.88 -36.49 8.43
CA SER A 155 -4.17 -35.25 8.78
C SER A 155 -5.10 -34.20 9.36
N ARG A 156 -4.60 -33.41 10.33
CA ARG A 156 -5.38 -32.32 10.91
C ARG A 156 -5.56 -31.19 9.89
N PRO A 157 -6.80 -30.76 9.61
CA PRO A 157 -7.04 -29.60 8.75
C PRO A 157 -6.49 -28.33 9.40
N LEU A 158 -6.14 -27.35 8.58
CA LEU A 158 -5.92 -26.00 9.05
C LEU A 158 -7.22 -25.39 9.58
N GLU A 159 -7.13 -24.67 10.68
CA GLU A 159 -8.19 -23.79 11.16
C GLU A 159 -8.13 -22.48 10.37
N LEU A 160 -9.06 -22.31 9.44
CA LEU A 160 -9.09 -21.15 8.55
C LEU A 160 -9.94 -20.02 9.13
N GLU A 161 -9.41 -18.81 9.19
CA GLU A 161 -10.16 -17.58 9.42
C GLU A 161 -10.55 -16.97 8.07
N GLU A 162 -11.84 -16.67 7.90
CA GLU A 162 -12.34 -16.06 6.67
C GLU A 162 -12.17 -14.55 6.74
N ILE A 163 -11.45 -13.98 5.77
CA ILE A 163 -11.29 -12.54 5.64
C ILE A 163 -12.30 -12.01 4.61
N GLU A 164 -12.74 -10.76 4.80
CA GLU A 164 -13.58 -10.05 3.84
C GLU A 164 -13.10 -10.23 2.39
N LEU A 165 -14.08 -10.49 1.51
CA LEU A 165 -13.88 -10.67 0.08
C LEU A 165 -13.18 -9.45 -0.52
N PHE A 166 -12.35 -9.70 -1.54
CA PHE A 166 -11.63 -8.65 -2.24
C PHE A 166 -12.18 -8.48 -3.65
N GLN A 167 -12.78 -7.32 -3.93
CA GLN A 167 -13.17 -6.94 -5.28
C GLN A 167 -12.02 -6.17 -5.92
N VAL A 168 -11.47 -6.70 -7.02
CA VAL A 168 -10.55 -5.91 -7.84
C VAL A 168 -11.40 -4.82 -8.48
N GLU A 169 -11.24 -3.59 -8.02
CA GLU A 169 -11.79 -2.42 -8.69
C GLU A 169 -11.24 -2.43 -10.12
N SER A 170 -12.09 -2.83 -11.07
CA SER A 170 -11.81 -2.54 -12.46
C SER A 170 -11.74 -1.01 -12.52
N PRO A 171 -10.70 -0.40 -13.12
CA PRO A 171 -10.78 1.00 -13.44
C PRO A 171 -12.03 1.15 -14.29
N ILE A 172 -13.11 1.64 -13.69
CA ILE A 172 -14.38 1.88 -14.37
C ILE A 172 -13.97 2.74 -15.54
N SER A 173 -14.09 2.20 -16.75
CA SER A 173 -13.65 2.92 -17.94
C SER A 173 -14.52 4.17 -18.04
N ASN A 174 -14.06 5.27 -17.48
CA ASN A 174 -14.71 6.58 -17.52
C ASN A 174 -14.79 7.13 -18.95
N HIS A 175 -14.34 6.35 -19.94
CA HIS A 175 -14.43 6.67 -21.35
C HIS A 175 -15.87 6.90 -21.85
N ASN A 176 -16.89 6.38 -21.16
CA ASN A 176 -18.29 6.68 -21.48
C ASN A 176 -18.83 7.96 -20.79
N GLN A 177 -18.20 8.47 -19.72
CA GLN A 177 -18.62 9.75 -19.11
C GLN A 177 -18.05 10.96 -19.86
N GLU A 178 -16.83 10.88 -20.39
CA GLU A 178 -16.24 11.95 -21.20
C GLU A 178 -17.00 12.18 -22.51
N LYS A 179 -17.45 11.12 -23.20
CA LYS A 179 -18.24 11.27 -24.44
C LYS A 179 -19.59 11.96 -24.18
N LYS A 180 -20.24 11.67 -23.04
CA LYS A 180 -21.50 12.32 -22.65
C LYS A 180 -21.29 13.82 -22.35
N TRP A 181 -20.22 14.18 -21.65
CA TRP A 181 -19.87 15.57 -21.37
C TRP A 181 -19.54 16.36 -22.64
N ILE A 182 -18.78 15.79 -23.57
CA ILE A 182 -18.46 16.44 -24.86
C ILE A 182 -19.73 16.62 -25.72
N THR A 183 -20.66 15.66 -25.73
CA THR A 183 -21.96 15.86 -26.42
C THR A 183 -22.84 16.90 -25.75
N PHE A 184 -22.79 17.03 -24.42
CA PHE A 184 -23.55 18.04 -23.68
C PHE A 184 -23.05 19.47 -23.97
N ILE A 185 -21.73 19.67 -24.02
CA ILE A 185 -21.12 20.97 -24.37
C ILE A 185 -21.47 21.38 -25.81
N LYS A 186 -21.47 20.43 -26.76
CA LYS A 186 -21.81 20.72 -28.16
C LYS A 186 -23.27 21.13 -28.36
N SER A 187 -24.18 20.67 -27.50
CA SER A 187 -25.60 21.05 -27.56
C SER A 187 -25.88 22.48 -27.09
N TRP A 188 -24.98 23.09 -26.31
CA TRP A 188 -25.15 24.45 -25.78
C TRP A 188 -24.59 25.55 -26.68
N GLY A 189 -23.73 25.19 -27.65
CA GLY A 189 -22.95 26.14 -28.44
C GLY A 189 -23.68 26.96 -29.52
N ASN A 190 -24.95 26.69 -29.83
CA ASN A 190 -25.56 27.28 -31.03
C ASN A 190 -26.50 28.47 -30.82
N ASN A 191 -26.89 28.84 -29.59
CA ASN A 191 -27.85 29.93 -29.37
C ASN A 191 -27.60 30.83 -28.14
N VAL A 192 -26.49 30.65 -27.40
CA VAL A 192 -26.21 31.50 -26.25
C VAL A 192 -25.39 32.71 -26.70
N ASN A 193 -25.97 33.90 -26.56
CA ASN A 193 -25.33 35.16 -26.87
C ASN A 193 -24.03 35.29 -26.06
N TYR A 194 -22.88 35.28 -26.73
CA TYR A 194 -21.54 35.20 -26.14
C TYR A 194 -21.30 36.21 -25.02
N VAL A 195 -21.96 37.38 -25.12
CA VAL A 195 -21.94 38.45 -24.11
C VAL A 195 -22.52 38.00 -22.76
N VAL A 196 -23.59 37.19 -22.74
CA VAL A 196 -24.23 36.71 -21.49
C VAL A 196 -23.38 35.63 -20.82
N PHE A 197 -22.68 34.81 -21.59
CA PHE A 197 -21.79 33.79 -21.04
C PHE A 197 -20.56 34.42 -20.37
N LEU A 198 -20.00 35.46 -20.99
CA LEU A 198 -18.82 36.17 -20.49
C LEU A 198 -19.13 36.94 -19.19
N THR A 199 -20.34 37.50 -19.04
CA THR A 199 -20.76 38.17 -17.81
C THR A 199 -20.96 37.20 -16.65
N ILE A 200 -21.48 35.99 -16.90
CA ILE A 200 -21.63 34.95 -15.88
C ILE A 200 -20.24 34.48 -15.40
N ILE A 201 -19.31 34.22 -16.31
CA ILE A 201 -17.93 33.82 -15.95
C ILE A 201 -17.25 34.89 -15.10
N LEU A 202 -17.39 36.16 -15.48
CA LEU A 202 -16.78 37.26 -14.73
C LEU A 202 -17.36 37.37 -13.31
N ALA A 203 -18.69 37.23 -13.16
CA ALA A 203 -19.35 37.26 -11.86
C ALA A 203 -18.90 36.10 -10.96
N VAL A 204 -18.75 34.89 -11.52
CA VAL A 204 -18.22 33.73 -10.80
C VAL A 204 -16.78 33.96 -10.35
N MET A 205 -15.91 34.50 -11.22
CA MET A 205 -14.53 34.81 -10.85
C MET A 205 -14.42 35.87 -9.73
N VAL A 206 -15.28 36.88 -9.73
CA VAL A 206 -15.32 37.88 -8.65
C VAL A 206 -15.80 37.26 -7.34
N ALA A 207 -16.81 36.40 -7.37
CA ALA A 207 -17.30 35.68 -6.19
C ALA A 207 -16.22 34.75 -5.61
N PHE A 208 -15.52 34.00 -6.46
CA PHE A 208 -14.42 33.14 -6.03
C PHE A 208 -13.23 33.95 -5.49
N GLY A 209 -12.90 35.09 -6.09
CA GLY A 209 -11.86 35.99 -5.56
C GLY A 209 -12.20 36.54 -4.17
N TRP A 210 -13.49 36.79 -3.88
CA TRP A 210 -13.95 37.17 -2.55
C TRP A 210 -13.85 36.04 -1.53
N ILE A 211 -14.20 34.81 -1.92
CA ILE A 211 -14.08 33.63 -1.05
C ILE A 211 -12.61 33.35 -0.72
N TYR A 212 -11.72 33.35 -1.73
CA TYR A 212 -10.28 33.12 -1.53
C TYR A 212 -9.60 34.19 -0.66
N ARG A 213 -10.08 35.44 -0.68
CA ARG A 213 -9.51 36.51 0.17
C ARG A 213 -9.85 36.34 1.64
N SER A 214 -10.87 35.55 1.98
CA SER A 214 -11.28 35.30 3.36
C SER A 214 -10.53 34.15 4.06
N GLU A 215 -9.70 33.38 3.34
CA GLU A 215 -9.01 32.18 3.84
C GLU A 215 -7.58 32.40 4.39
N ILE A 216 -7.09 33.65 4.51
CA ILE A 216 -5.69 33.91 4.92
C ILE A 216 -5.46 33.79 6.45
N TRP A 217 -6.49 33.58 7.28
CA TRP A 217 -6.34 33.39 8.73
C TRP A 217 -6.99 32.07 9.17
N GLY A 218 -6.18 31.12 9.61
CA GLY A 218 -6.48 29.70 9.87
C GLY A 218 -7.91 29.35 10.26
N THR A 219 -8.60 28.62 9.38
CA THR A 219 -9.96 28.13 9.60
C THR A 219 -9.94 26.75 10.25
N LYS A 220 -10.58 26.63 11.43
CA LYS A 220 -10.98 25.32 11.97
C LYS A 220 -12.29 24.92 11.30
N ILE A 221 -12.28 23.78 10.60
CA ILE A 221 -13.49 23.19 10.02
C ILE A 221 -13.89 21.99 10.89
N VAL A 222 -15.13 21.99 11.36
CA VAL A 222 -15.69 20.93 12.23
C VAL A 222 -16.70 20.14 11.40
N TYR A 223 -16.44 18.86 11.17
CA TYR A 223 -17.40 17.92 10.58
C TYR A 223 -17.59 16.77 11.57
N ASP A 224 -18.82 16.53 12.05
CA ASP A 224 -19.28 15.30 12.71
C ASP A 224 -18.21 14.53 13.54
N CYS A 225 -17.77 15.14 14.65
CA CYS A 225 -16.76 14.66 15.61
C CYS A 225 -15.29 14.65 15.15
N THR A 226 -14.98 15.12 13.95
CA THR A 226 -13.62 15.31 13.46
C THR A 226 -13.29 16.79 13.36
N THR A 227 -12.16 17.19 13.92
CA THR A 227 -11.62 18.54 13.73
C THR A 227 -10.37 18.48 12.87
N ILE A 228 -10.37 19.26 11.79
CA ILE A 228 -9.19 19.42 10.93
C ILE A 228 -8.53 20.76 11.29
N GLU A 229 -7.24 20.70 11.59
CA GLU A 229 -6.40 21.85 11.89
C GLU A 229 -5.19 21.86 10.96
N TYR A 230 -4.85 23.03 10.42
CA TYR A 230 -3.66 23.22 9.60
C TYR A 230 -2.63 24.02 10.40
N LYS A 231 -1.42 23.48 10.53
CA LYS A 231 -0.33 24.07 11.32
C LYS A 231 0.93 24.18 10.46
N ASN A 232 1.45 25.40 10.34
CA ASN A 232 2.74 25.62 9.69
C ASN A 232 3.87 25.41 10.68
N ILE A 233 4.81 24.56 10.32
CA ILE A 233 5.98 24.18 11.12
C ILE A 233 7.21 24.72 10.41
N ARG A 234 8.04 25.44 11.17
CA ARG A 234 9.28 26.00 10.66
C ARG A 234 10.44 25.07 10.99
N LEU A 235 11.12 24.57 9.97
CA LEU A 235 12.37 23.84 10.09
C LEU A 235 13.54 24.79 9.79
N GLU A 236 14.51 24.82 10.69
CA GLU A 236 15.79 25.51 10.49
C GLU A 236 16.87 24.48 10.19
N SER A 237 17.86 24.83 9.37
CA SER A 237 18.92 23.90 8.94
C SER A 237 19.77 23.32 10.07
N LYS A 238 19.71 23.91 11.27
CA LYS A 238 20.40 23.44 12.47
C LYS A 238 19.54 22.54 13.36
N ASN A 239 18.24 22.47 13.10
CA ASN A 239 17.33 21.67 13.90
C ASN A 239 17.41 20.22 13.44
N ASN A 240 17.45 19.31 14.40
CA ASN A 240 17.19 17.91 14.11
C ASN A 240 15.71 17.78 13.71
N ILE A 241 15.46 17.40 12.46
CA ILE A 241 14.11 17.28 11.89
C ILE A 241 13.27 16.35 12.75
N ASP A 242 13.88 15.26 13.22
CA ASP A 242 13.22 14.26 14.04
C ASP A 242 12.69 14.86 15.33
N ASP A 243 13.45 15.75 15.97
CA ASP A 243 13.00 16.38 17.21
C ASP A 243 11.76 17.25 16.98
N VAL A 244 11.72 17.99 15.87
CA VAL A 244 10.58 18.85 15.53
C VAL A 244 9.34 18.01 15.21
N LEU A 245 9.49 16.97 14.38
CA LEU A 245 8.39 16.09 14.00
C LEU A 245 7.90 15.22 15.17
N ASN A 246 8.80 14.72 16.01
CA ASN A 246 8.45 13.97 17.22
C ASN A 246 7.73 14.86 18.24
N ASN A 247 8.11 16.14 18.37
CA ASN A 247 7.39 17.08 19.23
C ASN A 247 5.97 17.33 18.71
N LEU A 248 5.78 17.39 17.39
CA LEU A 248 4.46 17.49 16.79
C LEU A 248 3.59 16.25 17.09
N GLN A 249 4.15 15.05 16.96
CA GLN A 249 3.46 13.80 17.30
C GLN A 249 3.06 13.77 18.79
N LYS A 250 3.91 14.28 19.69
CA LYS A 250 3.62 14.36 21.13
C LYS A 250 2.53 15.37 21.47
N GLU A 251 2.44 16.46 20.72
CA GLU A 251 1.39 17.48 20.90
C GLU A 251 0.00 16.94 20.52
N TYR A 252 -0.04 15.98 19.59
CA TYR A 252 -1.28 15.37 19.10
C TYR A 252 -1.16 13.83 19.05
N PRO A 253 -1.13 13.16 20.21
CA PRO A 253 -0.83 11.72 20.30
C PRO A 253 -1.83 10.85 19.53
N ASP A 254 -3.10 11.25 19.48
CA ASP A 254 -4.20 10.47 18.88
C ASP A 254 -4.64 11.01 17.50
N ALA A 255 -3.92 11.99 16.94
CA ALA A 255 -4.28 12.59 15.66
C ALA A 255 -3.63 11.86 14.48
N THR A 256 -4.35 11.80 13.36
CA THR A 256 -3.71 11.52 12.07
C THR A 256 -3.10 12.81 11.55
N ILE A 257 -1.78 12.83 11.34
CA ILE A 257 -1.06 13.99 10.83
C ILE A 257 -0.52 13.70 9.45
N LEU A 258 -0.88 14.56 8.51
CA LEU A 258 -0.45 14.51 7.11
C LEU A 258 0.36 15.75 6.79
N LEU A 259 1.48 15.60 6.09
CA LEU A 259 2.45 16.65 5.81
C LEU A 259 2.46 17.04 4.34
N ASP A 260 2.42 18.34 4.09
CA ASP A 260 2.70 18.96 2.81
C ASP A 260 4.00 19.76 2.93
N ALA A 261 4.98 19.46 2.07
CA ALA A 261 6.27 20.14 2.12
C ALA A 261 6.95 20.17 0.76
N LYS A 262 7.87 21.11 0.58
CA LYS A 262 8.85 21.10 -0.51
C LYS A 262 10.23 21.35 0.08
N LEU A 263 11.03 20.29 0.23
CA LEU A 263 12.33 20.33 0.88
C LEU A 263 13.47 20.24 -0.14
N GLU A 264 14.52 21.04 0.06
CA GLU A 264 15.80 20.86 -0.62
C GLU A 264 16.79 20.19 0.31
N LEU A 265 17.28 19.02 -0.10
CA LEU A 265 18.07 18.13 0.72
C LEU A 265 19.53 18.13 0.26
N LYS A 266 20.45 18.00 1.22
CA LYS A 266 21.87 17.83 0.91
C LYS A 266 22.08 16.43 0.34
N SER A 267 22.52 16.35 -0.92
CA SER A 267 22.72 15.08 -1.63
C SER A 267 23.63 14.13 -0.83
N ASN A 268 23.09 12.97 -0.44
CA ASN A 268 23.81 11.85 0.17
C ASN A 268 23.60 10.58 -0.69
N GLU A 269 24.55 9.64 -0.68
CA GLU A 269 24.45 8.35 -1.39
C GLU A 269 23.17 7.57 -1.02
N GLN A 270 22.75 7.67 0.25
CA GLN A 270 21.50 7.07 0.74
C GLN A 270 20.25 7.70 0.08
N TRP A 271 20.29 8.99 -0.26
CA TRP A 271 19.23 9.68 -1.01
C TRP A 271 19.18 9.28 -2.47
N GLN A 272 20.35 9.09 -3.10
CA GLN A 272 20.43 8.63 -4.49
C GLN A 272 19.79 7.24 -4.67
N TYR A 273 19.88 6.39 -3.65
CA TYR A 273 19.20 5.09 -3.63
C TYR A 273 17.67 5.21 -3.59
N LEU A 274 17.11 6.09 -2.77
CA LEU A 274 15.66 6.35 -2.69
C LEU A 274 15.11 6.92 -4.01
N ILE A 275 15.84 7.86 -4.62
CA ILE A 275 15.50 8.42 -5.95
C ILE A 275 15.45 7.34 -7.03
N LYS A 276 16.43 6.41 -7.02
CA LYS A 276 16.47 5.31 -7.99
C LYS A 276 15.30 4.34 -7.81
N ARG A 277 14.84 4.17 -6.57
CA ARG A 277 13.73 3.30 -6.19
C ARG A 277 12.36 3.87 -6.55
N GLU A 278 12.11 5.16 -6.32
CA GLU A 278 10.82 5.80 -6.64
C GLU A 278 10.56 5.92 -8.15
N LYS A 279 11.61 6.16 -8.95
CA LYS A 279 11.48 6.14 -10.43
C LYS A 279 10.99 4.81 -11.00
N LEU A 280 11.01 3.72 -10.22
CA LEU A 280 10.52 2.40 -10.63
C LEU A 280 9.05 2.15 -10.25
N ASN A 281 8.45 3.02 -9.42
CA ASN A 281 7.07 2.89 -8.90
C ASN A 281 6.12 3.91 -9.56
N GLU A 282 6.10 4.00 -10.89
CA GLU A 282 5.23 4.92 -11.67
C GLU A 282 3.71 4.63 -11.60
N LEU A 283 3.21 3.92 -10.59
CA LEU A 283 1.78 3.63 -10.47
C LEU A 283 1.22 3.96 -9.07
N GLU A 284 0.47 5.07 -9.07
CA GLU A 284 -0.68 5.43 -8.22
C GLU A 284 -0.46 6.01 -6.80
N ASN A 285 -0.85 7.29 -6.69
CA ASN A 285 -1.47 8.00 -5.55
C ASN A 285 -0.74 8.15 -4.21
N TYR A 286 0.55 7.84 -4.11
CA TYR A 286 1.36 8.29 -2.96
C TYR A 286 2.16 9.55 -3.26
N THR A 287 2.48 10.25 -2.18
CA THR A 287 2.65 11.69 -2.14
C THR A 287 4.04 12.12 -1.67
N ILE A 288 5.03 11.36 -2.10
CA ILE A 288 6.39 11.87 -2.17
C ILE A 288 6.75 11.97 -3.64
N ASN A 289 7.16 13.17 -4.08
CA ASN A 289 7.67 13.38 -5.42
C ASN A 289 9.09 13.96 -5.35
N LEU A 290 10.04 13.24 -5.95
CA LEU A 290 11.43 13.64 -6.02
C LEU A 290 11.79 14.24 -7.39
N TYR A 291 12.33 15.45 -7.38
CA TYR A 291 12.85 16.13 -8.57
C TYR A 291 14.27 16.65 -8.28
N GLY A 292 15.28 15.81 -8.53
CA GLY A 292 16.67 16.12 -8.18
C GLY A 292 16.88 16.08 -6.66
N ASN A 293 17.32 17.20 -6.07
CA ASN A 293 17.48 17.35 -4.62
C ASN A 293 16.21 17.88 -3.93
N ILE A 294 15.11 18.04 -4.68
CA ILE A 294 13.85 18.56 -4.17
C ILE A 294 12.91 17.41 -3.85
N LEU A 295 12.55 17.27 -2.59
CA LEU A 295 11.50 16.38 -2.07
C LEU A 295 10.20 17.16 -1.95
N LYS A 296 9.12 16.68 -2.55
CA LYS A 296 7.77 17.19 -2.29
C LYS A 296 6.97 16.17 -1.52
N LEU A 297 6.44 16.55 -0.36
CA LEU A 297 5.45 15.80 0.40
C LEU A 297 4.06 16.39 0.10
N GLN A 298 3.03 15.54 -0.01
CA GLN A 298 1.65 15.99 -0.14
C GLN A 298 0.74 15.12 0.75
N ASP A 299 -0.01 15.59 1.73
CA ASP A 299 -0.77 14.69 2.62
C ASP A 299 0.06 13.46 3.14
N HIS A 300 1.38 13.58 3.33
CA HIS A 300 2.26 12.44 3.63
C HIS A 300 2.23 12.09 5.12
N PRO A 301 2.02 10.83 5.54
CA PRO A 301 1.92 10.48 6.95
C PRO A 301 3.15 10.85 7.78
N LEU A 302 2.93 11.43 8.97
CA LEU A 302 3.99 11.93 9.85
C LEU A 302 4.96 10.84 10.32
N ASP A 303 4.47 9.64 10.64
CA ASP A 303 5.27 8.50 11.07
C ASP A 303 6.26 8.05 9.98
N LEU A 304 5.77 7.99 8.73
CA LEU A 304 6.60 7.71 7.57
C LEU A 304 7.59 8.85 7.30
N ALA A 305 7.14 10.10 7.44
CA ALA A 305 8.00 11.27 7.30
C ALA A 305 9.15 11.27 8.30
N ILE A 306 8.89 10.93 9.58
CA ILE A 306 9.93 10.79 10.61
C ILE A 306 10.93 9.72 10.17
N ALA A 307 10.47 8.53 9.80
CA ALA A 307 11.38 7.45 9.40
C ALA A 307 12.25 7.83 8.18
N GLN A 308 11.69 8.54 7.20
CA GLN A 308 12.37 8.89 5.95
C GLN A 308 13.26 10.12 6.04
N LEU A 309 12.85 11.12 6.82
CA LEU A 309 13.60 12.36 7.02
C LEU A 309 14.58 12.25 8.19
N SER A 310 14.46 11.21 9.03
CA SER A 310 15.45 10.93 10.05
C SER A 310 16.82 10.77 9.43
N ASN A 311 17.80 11.48 9.98
CA ASN A 311 19.20 11.55 9.53
C ASN A 311 19.48 12.40 8.29
N GLN A 312 18.58 13.32 7.92
CA GLN A 312 18.74 14.12 6.70
C GLN A 312 19.10 15.57 7.00
N GLU A 313 20.10 16.09 6.29
CA GLU A 313 20.50 17.50 6.39
C GLU A 313 19.72 18.33 5.36
N ILE A 314 18.99 19.33 5.86
CA ILE A 314 18.29 20.31 5.04
C ILE A 314 19.25 21.45 4.66
N VAL A 315 19.22 21.88 3.40
CA VAL A 315 20.09 22.95 2.89
C VAL A 315 19.63 24.35 3.36
N GLU A 316 18.33 24.61 3.42
CA GLU A 316 17.76 25.92 3.73
C GLU A 316 16.61 25.88 4.75
N TYR A 317 16.09 27.03 5.16
CA TYR A 317 14.89 27.09 6.00
C TYR A 317 13.67 26.60 5.21
N ILE A 318 12.78 25.83 5.84
CA ILE A 318 11.59 25.32 5.16
C ILE A 318 10.36 25.39 6.05
N ASN A 319 9.23 25.76 5.44
CA ASN A 319 7.92 25.65 6.04
C ASN A 319 7.27 24.33 5.61
N ILE A 320 6.88 23.51 6.58
CA ILE A 320 6.05 22.32 6.39
C ILE A 320 4.63 22.68 6.83
N SER A 321 3.64 22.38 6.00
CA SER A 321 2.24 22.46 6.39
C SER A 321 1.81 21.09 6.92
N ALA A 322 1.35 21.04 8.16
CA ALA A 322 0.80 19.84 8.78
C ALA A 322 -0.72 19.95 8.86
N LYS A 323 -1.41 18.97 8.29
CA LYS A 323 -2.85 18.76 8.40
C LYS A 323 -3.12 17.74 9.49
N ILE A 324 -3.67 18.21 10.59
CA ILE A 324 -3.91 17.45 11.81
C ILE A 324 -5.38 17.11 11.88
N ILE A 325 -5.69 15.82 11.86
CA ILE A 325 -7.05 15.28 11.89
C ILE A 325 -7.26 14.64 13.25
N ASN A 326 -7.93 15.35 14.16
CA ASN A 326 -8.29 14.84 15.47
C ASN A 326 -9.70 14.24 15.43
N ARG A 327 -9.83 12.97 15.81
CA ARG A 327 -11.13 12.34 16.07
C ARG A 327 -11.44 12.51 17.55
N LYS A 328 -12.39 13.39 17.90
CA LYS A 328 -12.88 13.42 19.28
C LYS A 328 -13.78 12.22 19.52
N GLU A 329 -13.65 11.58 20.68
CA GLU A 329 -14.64 10.63 21.15
C GLU A 329 -16.02 11.32 21.17
N CYS A 330 -16.92 10.92 20.27
CA CYS A 330 -18.30 11.33 20.38
C CYS A 330 -18.87 10.68 21.65
N LYS A 331 -18.85 11.38 22.78
CA LYS A 331 -19.77 11.02 23.85
C LYS A 331 -21.17 11.25 23.32
N ARG A 332 -21.84 10.18 22.89
CA ARG A 332 -23.29 10.18 22.74
C ARG A 332 -23.83 10.58 24.11
N ASN A 333 -24.36 11.80 24.21
CA ASN A 333 -25.21 12.14 25.35
C ASN A 333 -26.41 11.18 25.28
N SER A 334 -26.36 10.14 26.10
CA SER A 334 -27.44 9.16 26.31
C SER A 334 -28.63 9.81 27.00
#